data_AF-A0A8T5N433-F1
#
_entry.id   AF-A0A8T5N433-F1
#
_cell.length_a   1.000
_cell.length_b   1.000
_cell.length_c   1.000
_cell.angle_alpha   90.00
_cell.angle_beta   90.00
_cell.angle_gamma   90.00
#
_symmetry.space_group_name_H-M   'P 1'
#
loop_
_entity.id
_entity.type
_entity.pdbx_description
1 polymer ?
#
loop_
_entity_poly.entity_id
_entity_poly.type
_entity_poly.pdbx_seq_one_letter_code
_entity_poly.pdbx_strand_id
1 'polypeptide(L)' 'MNTSQLIVGLIMIVGGFILILMSFLLRENNIKFLIIYAIPLIIIGLFILLNKKEDQIEQINYGRKK' A
#
# COMPACT_ATOMS: atom_id res chain seq x y z
N MET A 1 4.64 0.10 -14.43
CA MET A 1 3.83 0.18 -13.20
C MET A 1 2.67 1.02 -13.59
N ASN A 2 1.48 0.44 -13.62
CA ASN A 2 0.30 1.19 -14.00
C ASN A 2 0.10 2.34 -13.00
N THR A 3 -0.29 3.51 -13.51
CA THR A 3 -0.58 4.68 -12.68
C THR A 3 -1.57 4.34 -11.57
N SER A 4 -2.55 3.47 -11.84
CA SER A 4 -3.50 2.95 -10.86
C SER A 4 -2.82 2.20 -9.70
N GLN A 5 -1.87 1.29 -9.97
CA GLN A 5 -1.14 0.56 -8.93
C GLN A 5 -0.24 1.49 -8.12
N LEU A 6 0.40 2.46 -8.78
CA LEU A 6 1.22 3.47 -8.12
C LEU A 6 0.39 4.32 -7.16
N ILE A 7 -0.77 4.80 -7.62
CA ILE A 7 -1.71 5.59 -6.80
C ILE A 7 -2.22 4.75 -5.62
N VAL A 8 -2.66 3.52 -5.86
CA VAL A 8 -3.19 2.64 -4.81
C VAL A 8 -2.11 2.31 -3.77
N GLY A 9 -0.91 1.93 -4.20
CA GLY A 9 0.22 1.65 -3.29
C GLY A 9 0.61 2.88 -2.48
N LEU A 10 0.64 4.06 -3.10
CA LEU A 10 0.93 5.32 -2.41
C LEU A 10 -0.15 5.65 -1.35
N ILE A 11 -1.43 5.51 -1.70
CA ILE A 11 -2.54 5.74 -0.77
C ILE A 11 -2.46 4.79 0.43
N MET A 12 -2.15 3.50 0.21
CA MET A 12 -2.02 2.55 1.31
C MET A 12 -0.86 2.89 2.24
N ILE A 13 0.30 3.26 1.71
CA ILE A 13 1.46 3.67 2.52
C ILE A 13 1.16 4.94 3.29
N VAL A 14 0.65 5.97 2.62
CA VAL A 14 0.32 7.27 3.24
C VAL A 14 -0.78 7.09 4.30
N GLY A 15 -1.82 6.32 3.99
CA GLY A 15 -2.88 5.99 4.94
C GLY A 15 -2.37 5.25 6.18
N GLY A 16 -1.41 4.33 6.00
CA GLY A 16 -0.77 3.61 7.10
C GLY A 16 0.06 4.54 8.00
N PHE A 17 0.81 5.47 7.39
CA PHE A 17 1.53 6.50 8.15
C PHE A 17 0.58 7.44 8.90
N ILE A 18 -0.55 7.82 8.30
CA ILE A 18 -1.59 8.62 8.97
C ILE A 18 -2.16 7.88 10.18
N LEU A 19 -2.41 6.57 10.05
CA LEU A 19 -2.88 5.75 11.18
C LEU A 19 -1.84 5.69 12.31
N ILE A 20 -0.55 5.56 11.99
CA ILE A 20 0.53 5.63 13.00
C ILE A 20 0.54 7.00 13.66
N LEU A 21 0.46 8.09 12.88
CA LEU A 21 0.46 9.44 13.41
C LEU A 21 -0.75 9.71 14.31
N MET A 22 -1.93 9.25 13.90
CA MET A 22 -3.17 9.31 14.70
C MET A 22 -3.05 8.50 15.99
N SER A 23 -2.37 7.36 15.97
CA SER A 23 -2.13 6.58 17.19
C SER A 23 -1.28 7.33 18.22
N PHE A 24 -0.37 8.20 17.79
CA PHE A 24 0.42 9.05 18.70
C PHE A 24 -0.36 10.27 19.21
N LEU A 25 -1.27 10.83 18.39
CA LEU A 25 -2.09 11.98 18.74
C LEU A 25 -3.26 11.61 19.67
N LEU A 26 -3.86 10.45 19.45
CA LEU A 26 -4.93 9.90 20.28
C LEU A 26 -4.30 9.20 21.48
N ARG A 27 -4.12 9.94 22.58
CA ARG A 27 -3.53 9.53 23.87
C ARG A 27 -4.35 8.47 24.63
N GLU A 28 -5.17 7.69 23.93
CA GLU A 28 -5.98 6.63 24.52
C GLU A 28 -5.28 5.28 24.39
N ASN A 29 -5.54 4.38 25.36
CA ASN A 29 -4.95 3.04 25.48
C ASN A 29 -5.13 2.11 24.25
N ASN A 30 -5.74 2.58 23.17
CA ASN A 30 -5.98 1.86 21.92
C ASN A 30 -4.81 1.89 20.92
N ILE A 31 -3.67 2.50 21.28
CA ILE A 31 -2.44 2.58 20.46
C ILE A 31 -2.04 1.21 19.87
N LYS A 32 -2.16 0.15 20.67
CA LYS A 32 -1.79 -1.21 20.24
C LYS A 32 -2.63 -1.71 19.07
N PHE A 33 -3.93 -1.40 19.06
CA PHE A 33 -4.83 -1.83 18.00
C PHE A 33 -4.54 -1.09 16.69
N LEU A 34 -4.34 0.23 16.72
CA LEU A 34 -4.05 1.00 15.51
C LEU A 34 -2.73 0.56 14.84
N ILE A 35 -1.69 0.30 15.62
CA ILE A 35 -0.39 -0.13 15.08
C ILE A 35 -0.48 -1.52 14.43
N ILE A 36 -1.26 -2.43 15.02
CA ILE A 36 -1.51 -3.78 14.45
C ILE A 36 -2.14 -3.70 13.06
N TYR A 37 -2.98 -2.70 12.79
CA TYR A 37 -3.57 -2.52 11.46
C TYR A 37 -2.69 -1.69 10.52
N ALA A 38 -1.96 -0.70 11.06
CA ALA A 38 -1.12 0.17 10.25
C ALA A 38 0.09 -0.55 9.63
N ILE A 39 0.73 -1.47 10.37
CA ILE A 39 1.91 -2.20 9.88
C ILE A 39 1.57 -3.09 8.66
N PRO A 40 0.56 -3.97 8.69
CA PRO A 40 0.15 -4.74 7.53
C PRO A 40 -0.29 -3.87 6.36
N LEU A 41 -0.97 -2.74 6.60
CA LEU A 41 -1.41 -1.83 5.55
C LEU A 41 -0.20 -1.25 4.78
N ILE A 42 0.84 -0.83 5.50
CA ILE A 42 2.09 -0.35 4.89
C ILE A 42 2.80 -1.48 4.15
N ILE A 43 2.86 -2.68 4.72
CA ILE A 43 3.48 -3.84 4.06
C ILE A 43 2.77 -4.18 2.75
N ILE A 44 1.44 -4.19 2.73
CA ILE A 44 0.65 -4.43 1.52
C ILE A 44 0.89 -3.31 0.49
N GLY A 45 0.89 -2.04 0.93
CA GLY A 45 1.18 -0.90 0.06
C GLY A 45 2.57 -0.98 -0.58
N LEU A 46 3.58 -1.37 0.20
CA LEU A 46 4.95 -1.62 -0.29
C LEU A 46 4.99 -2.80 -1.25
N PHE A 47 4.27 -3.89 -0.95
CA PHE A 47 4.23 -5.06 -1.81
C PHE A 47 3.64 -4.70 -3.18
N ILE A 48 2.55 -3.91 -3.22
CA ILE A 48 1.93 -3.42 -4.46
C ILE A 48 2.91 -2.54 -5.25
N LEU A 49 3.62 -1.63 -4.58
CA LEU A 49 4.61 -0.75 -5.23
C LEU A 49 5.85 -1.50 -5.75
N LEU A 50 6.26 -2.57 -5.08
CA LEU A 50 7.45 -3.35 -5.45
C LEU A 50 7.13 -4.52 -6.40
N ASN A 51 5.85 -4.84 -6.63
CA ASN A 51 5.45 -5.97 -7.46
C ASN A 51 5.55 -5.69 -8.97
N LYS A 52 6.79 -5.50 -9.45
CA LYS A 52 7.11 -5.29 -10.87
C LYS A 52 6.80 -6.50 -11.76
N LYS A 53 6.48 -7.67 -11.20
CA LYS A 53 6.14 -8.87 -11.98
C LYS A 53 4.78 -8.76 -12.65
N GLU A 54 3.82 -8.05 -12.02
CA GLU A 54 2.47 -7.87 -12.58
C GLU A 54 2.51 -7.04 -13.87
N ASP A 55 3.30 -5.97 -13.88
CA ASP A 55 3.57 -5.16 -15.08
C ASP A 55 4.08 -5.97 -16.27
N GLN A 56 4.99 -6.92 -16.03
CA GLN A 56 5.59 -7.73 -17.08
C GLN A 56 4.56 -8.68 -17.70
N ILE A 57 3.67 -9.23 -16.89
CA ILE A 57 2.57 -10.09 -17.37
C ILE A 57 1.57 -9.28 -18.18
N GLU A 58 1.22 -8.07 -17.74
CA GLU A 58 0.34 -7.17 -18.50
C GLU A 58 0.94 -6.76 -19.84
N GLN A 59 2.24 -6.42 -19.90
CA GLN A 59 2.90 -6.12 -21.16
C GLN A 59 2.87 -7.30 -22.14
N ILE A 60 3.06 -8.53 -21.66
CA ILE A 60 3.00 -9.73 -22.51
C ILE A 60 1.56 -9.97 -23.02
N ASN A 61 0.55 -9.84 -22.15
CA ASN A 61 -0.84 -10.09 -22.52
C ASN A 61 -1.43 -9.03 -23.45
N TYR A 62 -1.17 -7.74 -23.19
CA TYR A 62 -1.61 -6.65 -24.06
C TYR A 62 -0.75 -6.53 -25.32
N GLY A 63 0.53 -6.88 -25.26
CA GLY A 63 1.43 -6.92 -26.42
C GLY A 63 1.10 -8.02 -27.42
N ARG A 64 0.56 -9.17 -26.98
CA ARG A 64 0.07 -10.24 -27.87
C ARG A 64 -1.30 -9.98 -28.51
N LYS A 65 -2.05 -9.00 -28.00
CA LYS A 65 -3.39 -8.64 -28.51
C LYS A 65 -3.37 -7.56 -29.60
N LYS A 66 -2.20 -7.03 -29.95
CA LYS A 66 -1.97 -6.15 -31.09
C LYS A 66 -1.36 -6.92 -32.24
#